data_AF-A0A2E9JA60-F1
#
_entry.id   AF-A0A2E9JA60-F1
#
_cell.length_a   1.000
_cell.length_b   1.000
_cell.length_c   1.000
_cell.angle_alpha   90.00
_cell.angle_beta   90.00
_cell.angle_gamma   90.00
#
_symmetry.space_group_name_H-M   'P 1'
#
loop_
_entity.id
_entity.type
_entity.pdbx_description
1 polymer ?
#
loop_
_entity_poly.entity_id
_entity_poly.type
_entity_poly.pdbx_seq_one_letter_code
_entity_poly.pdbx_strand_id
1 'polypeptide(L)'
;MDNALFGNGIPGLLPVILIDWQNIMISNPLYDIGWMMFTSLPVETRRECEKDVLERYVAQLEAEGVQNYSIEQCEKDYDVALLFIIHFTILIAGLFDISTEEKRRLAETGLERSIAAFFDRDCLKLIP
;
A
#
# COMPACT_ATOMS: atom_id res chain seq x y z
N MET A 1 -8.63 -2.53 2.76
CA MET A 1 -8.00 -3.75 2.24
C MET A 1 -8.86 -4.89 2.71
N ASP A 2 -9.53 -5.56 1.78
CA ASP A 2 -10.60 -6.52 2.10
C ASP A 2 -10.09 -7.98 2.01
N ASN A 3 -8.80 -8.13 1.71
CA ASN A 3 -8.12 -9.40 1.46
C ASN A 3 -7.33 -9.92 2.68
N ALA A 4 -7.56 -9.32 3.86
CA ALA A 4 -6.96 -9.74 5.13
C ALA A 4 -8.07 -10.09 6.13
N LEU A 5 -8.06 -11.34 6.61
CA LEU A 5 -8.93 -11.81 7.68
C LEU A 5 -8.16 -11.80 8.99
N PHE A 6 -8.65 -11.05 9.98
CA PHE A 6 -8.01 -10.92 11.28
C PHE A 6 -8.59 -11.94 12.28
N GLY A 7 -7.70 -12.65 12.97
CA GLY A 7 -8.07 -13.61 14.01
C GLY A 7 -8.67 -12.92 15.23
N ASN A 8 -9.54 -13.63 15.95
CA ASN A 8 -10.18 -13.15 17.19
C ASN A 8 -9.42 -13.56 18.47
N GLY A 9 -8.14 -13.95 18.35
CA GLY A 9 -7.28 -14.33 19.47
C GLY A 9 -7.47 -15.75 20.00
N ILE A 10 -8.22 -16.62 19.31
CA ILE A 10 -8.32 -18.04 19.68
C ILE A 10 -6.94 -18.72 19.53
N PRO A 11 -6.41 -19.38 20.57
CA PRO A 11 -5.13 -20.08 20.50
C PRO A 11 -5.10 -21.14 19.39
N GLY A 12 -3.99 -21.19 18.64
CA GLY A 12 -3.78 -22.14 17.55
C GLY A 12 -4.25 -21.65 16.17
N LEU A 13 -4.90 -20.49 16.09
CA LEU A 13 -5.20 -19.83 14.81
C LEU A 13 -4.16 -18.74 14.49
N LEU A 14 -3.95 -18.49 13.19
CA LEU A 14 -3.09 -17.41 12.72
C LEU A 14 -3.71 -16.04 13.05
N PRO A 15 -2.90 -15.03 13.42
CA PRO A 15 -3.40 -13.69 13.75
C PRO A 15 -3.98 -12.95 12.53
N VAL A 16 -3.47 -13.26 11.33
CA VAL A 16 -3.94 -12.75 10.04
C VAL A 16 -3.87 -13.88 9.01
N ILE A 17 -4.87 -13.95 8.13
CA ILE A 17 -4.87 -14.80 6.94
C ILE A 17 -5.08 -13.89 5.73
N LEU A 18 -4.14 -13.94 4.78
CA LEU A 18 -4.27 -13.26 3.49
C LEU A 18 -4.96 -14.18 2.48
N ILE A 19 -5.94 -13.64 1.78
CA ILE A 19 -6.71 -14.34 0.75
C ILE A 19 -6.55 -13.62 -0.59
N ASP A 20 -7.17 -14.17 -1.63
CA ASP A 20 -7.25 -13.52 -2.95
C ASP A 20 -5.88 -13.28 -3.63
N TRP A 21 -5.20 -14.39 -3.94
CA TRP A 21 -3.87 -14.42 -4.57
C TRP A 21 -3.90 -14.32 -6.11
N GLN A 22 -5.02 -13.91 -6.71
CA GLN A 22 -5.19 -13.95 -8.17
C GLN A 22 -4.29 -12.97 -8.94
N ASN A 23 -3.72 -11.98 -8.26
CA ASN A 23 -2.86 -10.94 -8.85
C ASN A 23 -1.44 -10.92 -8.26
N ILE A 24 -0.90 -12.10 -7.91
CA ILE A 24 0.47 -12.21 -7.42
C ILE A 24 1.49 -11.90 -8.52
N MET A 25 2.54 -11.16 -8.17
CA MET A 25 3.61 -10.81 -9.11
C MET A 25 4.95 -10.67 -8.39
N ILE A 26 6.05 -10.81 -9.16
CA ILE A 26 7.38 -10.40 -8.70
C ILE A 26 7.52 -8.93 -9.06
N SER A 27 7.56 -8.06 -8.04
CA SER A 27 7.60 -6.61 -8.21
C SER A 27 8.48 -5.95 -7.16
N ASN A 28 8.44 -4.61 -7.14
CA ASN A 28 8.94 -3.81 -6.03
C ASN A 28 8.37 -4.36 -4.69
N PRO A 29 9.23 -4.64 -3.68
CA PRO A 29 8.81 -5.27 -2.43
C PRO A 29 7.90 -4.39 -1.57
N LEU A 30 7.87 -3.08 -1.83
CA LEU A 30 7.01 -2.13 -1.11
C LEU A 30 5.60 -2.04 -1.69
N TYR A 31 5.29 -2.80 -2.76
CA TYR A 31 3.98 -2.75 -3.39
C TYR A 31 2.84 -3.14 -2.43
N ASP A 32 2.99 -4.21 -1.66
CA ASP A 32 1.93 -4.68 -0.75
C ASP A 32 1.66 -3.69 0.39
N ILE A 33 2.73 -3.18 1.02
CA ILE A 33 2.64 -2.15 2.06
C ILE A 33 2.04 -0.87 1.47
N GLY A 34 2.56 -0.42 0.32
CA GLY A 34 2.08 0.77 -0.38
C GLY A 34 0.60 0.66 -0.75
N TRP A 35 0.15 -0.49 -1.22
CA TRP A 35 -1.25 -0.69 -1.60
C TRP A 35 -2.17 -0.44 -0.41
N MET A 36 -1.86 -1.03 0.76
CA MET A 36 -2.61 -0.79 1.99
C MET A 36 -2.56 0.68 2.40
N MET A 37 -1.36 1.27 2.46
CA MET A 37 -1.15 2.62 3.00
C MET A 37 -1.78 3.70 2.13
N PHE A 38 -1.71 3.57 0.81
CA PHE A 38 -2.15 4.60 -0.13
C PHE A 38 -3.61 4.48 -0.57
N THR A 39 -4.23 3.30 -0.45
CA THR A 39 -5.62 3.10 -0.92
C THR A 39 -6.60 2.84 0.21
N SER A 40 -6.16 2.19 1.30
CA SER A 40 -7.05 1.69 2.34
C SER A 40 -7.13 2.57 3.58
N LEU A 41 -6.05 3.26 3.95
CA LEU A 41 -6.04 4.14 5.12
C LEU A 41 -6.61 5.53 4.80
N PRO A 42 -7.32 6.17 5.75
CA PRO A 42 -7.55 7.60 5.70
C PRO A 42 -6.23 8.37 5.59
N VAL A 43 -6.24 9.49 4.87
CA VAL A 43 -5.03 10.30 4.61
C VAL A 43 -4.31 10.70 5.89
N GLU A 44 -5.06 11.20 6.88
CA GLU A 44 -4.47 11.63 8.16
C GLU A 44 -3.85 10.46 8.93
N THR A 45 -4.54 9.31 9.00
CA THR A 45 -4.00 8.11 9.63
C THR A 45 -2.71 7.63 8.96
N ARG A 46 -2.65 7.66 7.62
CA ARG A 46 -1.41 7.34 6.89
C ARG A 46 -0.28 8.29 7.33
N ARG A 47 -0.51 9.61 7.31
CA ARG A 47 0.51 10.61 7.68
C ARG A 47 1.06 10.41 9.09
N GLU A 48 0.22 9.95 10.02
CA GLU A 48 0.60 9.67 11.40
C GLU A 48 1.50 8.42 11.55
N CYS A 49 1.23 7.35 10.79
CA CYS A 49 1.89 6.06 11.00
C CYS A 49 2.90 5.64 9.92
N GLU A 50 2.98 6.36 8.80
CA GLU A 50 3.74 5.97 7.62
C GLU A 50 5.22 5.75 7.89
N LYS A 51 5.85 6.67 8.62
CA LYS A 51 7.25 6.55 9.00
C LYS A 51 7.49 5.29 9.85
N ASP A 52 6.67 5.09 10.89
CA ASP A 52 6.79 3.96 11.79
C ASP A 52 6.62 2.62 11.06
N VAL A 53 5.73 2.56 10.06
CA VAL A 53 5.53 1.36 9.24
C VAL A 53 6.78 1.03 8.43
N LEU A 54 7.40 2.02 7.78
CA LEU A 54 8.62 1.81 6.99
C LEU A 54 9.83 1.43 7.87
N GLU A 55 9.99 2.09 9.01
CA GLU A 55 11.04 1.75 9.97
C GLU A 55 10.90 0.32 10.51
N ARG A 56 9.66 -0.10 10.83
CA ARG A 56 9.38 -1.49 11.24
C ARG A 56 9.68 -2.49 10.14
N TYR A 57 9.35 -2.16 8.89
CA TYR A 57 9.63 -3.04 7.76
C TYR A 57 11.14 -3.26 7.59
N VAL A 58 11.94 -2.18 7.58
CA VAL A 58 13.40 -2.25 7.47
C VAL A 58 14.01 -3.02 8.65
N ALA A 59 13.57 -2.73 9.88
CA ALA A 59 14.04 -3.42 11.08
C ALA A 59 13.72 -4.93 11.04
N GLN A 60 12.55 -5.31 10.53
CA GLN A 60 12.19 -6.72 10.37
C GLN A 60 13.06 -7.40 9.31
N LEU A 61 13.29 -6.75 8.16
CA LEU A 61 14.18 -7.29 7.13
C LEU A 61 15.60 -7.54 7.66
N GLU A 62 16.14 -6.61 8.45
CA GLU A 62 17.44 -6.77 9.11
C GLU A 62 17.44 -7.95 10.08
N ALA A 63 16.37 -8.09 10.89
CA ALA A 63 16.20 -9.22 11.81
C ALA A 63 16.13 -10.58 11.10
N GLU A 64 15.59 -10.61 9.89
CA GLU A 64 15.55 -11.80 9.01
C GLU A 64 16.84 -12.01 8.20
N GLY A 65 17.87 -11.18 8.42
CA GLY A 65 19.21 -11.34 7.86
C GLY A 65 19.47 -10.61 6.54
N VAL A 66 18.55 -9.74 6.10
CA VAL A 66 18.81 -8.85 4.96
C VAL A 66 19.82 -7.79 5.38
N GLN A 67 20.91 -7.67 4.63
CA GLN A 67 21.98 -6.70 4.90
C GLN A 67 21.96 -5.56 3.88
N ASN A 68 22.43 -4.39 4.31
CA ASN A 68 22.61 -3.20 3.46
C ASN A 68 21.32 -2.66 2.82
N TYR A 69 20.16 -2.92 3.41
CA TYR A 69 18.89 -2.29 3.02
C TYR A 69 18.55 -1.17 3.99
N SER A 70 18.79 0.07 3.58
CA SER A 70 18.60 1.24 4.45
C SER A 70 17.18 1.80 4.39
N ILE A 71 16.80 2.61 5.38
CA ILE A 71 15.52 3.31 5.37
C ILE A 71 15.38 4.25 4.17
N GLU A 72 16.46 4.90 3.74
CA GLU A 72 16.45 5.78 2.58
C GLU A 72 16.22 5.01 1.28
N GLN A 73 16.73 3.77 1.18
CA GLN A 73 16.43 2.91 0.04
C GLN A 73 14.96 2.44 0.09
N CYS A 74 14.47 2.06 1.27
CA CYS A 74 13.07 1.70 1.49
C CYS A 74 12.11 2.83 1.09
N GLU A 75 12.40 4.07 1.45
CA GLU A 75 11.58 5.23 1.08
C GLU A 75 11.58 5.47 -0.44
N LYS A 76 12.72 5.30 -1.12
CA LYS A 76 12.77 5.40 -2.59
C LYS A 76 11.97 4.29 -3.26
N ASP A 77 12.09 3.06 -2.79
CA ASP A 77 11.32 1.93 -3.32
C ASP A 77 9.83 2.16 -3.08
N TYR A 78 9.47 2.70 -1.92
CA TYR A 78 8.10 3.05 -1.57
C TYR A 78 7.52 4.16 -2.47
N ASP A 79 8.30 5.20 -2.80
CA ASP A 79 7.90 6.23 -3.77
C ASP A 79 7.69 5.63 -5.17
N VAL A 80 8.58 4.74 -5.61
CA VAL A 80 8.44 4.04 -6.90
C VAL A 80 7.19 3.14 -6.91
N ALA A 81 6.90 2.45 -5.80
CA ALA A 81 5.68 1.67 -5.65
C ALA A 81 4.43 2.55 -5.77
N LEU A 82 4.44 3.75 -5.17
CA LEU A 82 3.35 4.72 -5.26
C LEU A 82 3.07 5.15 -6.72
N LEU A 83 4.12 5.36 -7.53
CA LEU A 83 3.95 5.67 -8.96
C LEU A 83 3.21 4.57 -9.72
N PHE A 84 3.47 3.31 -9.38
CA PHE A 84 2.76 2.18 -9.99
C PHE A 84 1.32 2.05 -9.46
N ILE A 85 1.11 2.28 -8.16
CA ILE A 85 -0.21 2.21 -7.51
C ILE A 85 -1.15 3.30 -8.01
N ILE A 86 -0.68 4.55 -8.15
CA ILE A 86 -1.52 5.65 -8.63
C ILE A 86 -2.02 5.37 -10.06
N HIS A 87 -1.15 4.86 -10.93
CA HIS A 87 -1.53 4.40 -12.27
C HIS A 87 -2.66 3.37 -12.21
N PHE A 88 -2.54 2.37 -11.33
CA PHE A 88 -3.56 1.34 -11.15
C PHE A 88 -4.88 1.89 -10.61
N THR A 89 -4.85 2.82 -9.64
CA THR A 89 -6.07 3.45 -9.12
C THR A 89 -6.79 4.30 -10.17
N ILE A 90 -6.06 4.97 -11.08
CA ILE A 90 -6.63 5.69 -12.21
C ILE A 90 -7.29 4.71 -13.19
N LEU A 91 -6.63 3.60 -13.52
CA LEU A 91 -7.22 2.56 -14.37
C LEU A 91 -8.50 1.97 -13.76
N ILE A 92 -8.50 1.68 -12.46
CA ILE A 92 -9.68 1.16 -11.77
C ILE A 92 -10.83 2.17 -11.85
N ALA A 93 -10.59 3.44 -11.52
CA ALA A 93 -11.60 4.47 -11.59
C ALA A 93 -12.14 4.73 -13.01
N GLY A 94 -11.31 4.56 -14.04
CA GLY A 94 -11.67 4.82 -15.43
C GLY A 94 -12.26 3.63 -16.21
N LEU A 95 -11.92 2.38 -15.84
CA LEU A 95 -12.27 1.18 -16.62
C LEU A 95 -13.25 0.25 -15.92
N PHE A 96 -13.33 0.25 -14.58
CA PHE A 96 -14.23 -0.68 -13.89
C PHE A 96 -15.68 -0.22 -13.96
N ASP A 97 -16.58 -1.22 -13.99
CA ASP A 97 -18.01 -0.99 -13.91
C ASP A 97 -18.40 -0.40 -12.55
N ILE A 98 -18.42 0.93 -12.48
CA ILE A 98 -18.90 1.74 -11.37
C ILE A 98 -20.45 1.80 -11.32
N SER A 99 -21.13 0.80 -11.87
CA SER A 99 -22.60 0.69 -11.94
C SER A 99 -23.31 0.79 -10.59
N THR A 100 -22.60 0.51 -9.49
CA THR A 100 -23.14 0.70 -8.13
C THR A 100 -22.45 1.86 -7.42
N GLU A 101 -23.23 2.56 -6.61
CA GLU A 101 -22.74 3.69 -5.80
C GLU A 101 -21.61 3.28 -4.85
N GLU A 102 -21.69 2.07 -4.29
CA GLU A 102 -20.67 1.50 -3.41
C GLU A 102 -19.33 1.31 -4.14
N LYS A 103 -19.34 0.69 -5.32
CA LYS A 103 -18.13 0.47 -6.13
C LYS A 103 -17.52 1.79 -6.59
N ARG A 104 -18.37 2.74 -7.01
CA ARG A 104 -17.94 4.10 -7.38
C ARG A 104 -17.23 4.77 -6.21
N ARG A 105 -17.84 4.75 -5.03
CA ARG A 105 -17.28 5.37 -3.82
C ARG A 105 -15.95 4.73 -3.43
N LEU A 106 -15.82 3.41 -3.53
CA LEU A 106 -14.57 2.70 -3.24
C LEU A 106 -13.45 3.14 -4.19
N ALA A 107 -13.72 3.20 -5.49
CA ALA A 107 -12.76 3.63 -6.49
C ALA A 107 -12.35 5.11 -6.30
N GLU A 108 -13.33 6.00 -6.11
CA GLU A 108 -13.09 7.44 -5.85
C GLU A 108 -12.25 7.63 -4.57
N THR A 109 -12.61 6.96 -3.48
CA THR A 109 -11.90 7.06 -2.20
C THR A 109 -10.46 6.57 -2.32
N GLY A 110 -10.24 5.43 -3.01
CA GLY A 110 -8.90 4.89 -3.23
C GLY A 110 -8.02 5.81 -4.07
N LEU A 111 -8.60 6.41 -5.11
CA LEU A 111 -7.93 7.38 -5.99
C LEU A 111 -7.59 8.69 -5.25
N GLU A 112 -8.51 9.24 -4.47
CA GLU A 112 -8.28 10.46 -3.69
C GLU A 112 -7.11 10.27 -2.69
N ARG A 113 -7.07 9.11 -2.02
CA ARG A 113 -6.01 8.78 -1.06
C ARG A 113 -4.65 8.59 -1.75
N SER A 114 -4.61 7.92 -2.90
CA SER A 114 -3.36 7.71 -3.64
C SER A 114 -2.81 9.01 -4.23
N ILE A 115 -3.69 9.91 -4.71
CA ILE A 115 -3.31 11.27 -5.15
C ILE A 115 -2.75 12.07 -3.98
N ALA A 116 -3.39 12.03 -2.79
CA ALA A 116 -2.89 12.75 -1.62
C ALA A 116 -1.49 12.25 -1.22
N ALA A 117 -1.25 10.93 -1.24
CA ALA A 117 0.06 10.37 -0.98
C ALA A 117 1.11 10.84 -2.02
N PHE A 118 0.73 10.88 -3.30
CA PHE A 118 1.63 11.30 -4.38
C PHE A 118 2.15 12.73 -4.19
N PHE A 119 1.27 13.64 -3.76
CA PHE A 119 1.67 15.02 -3.46
C PHE A 119 2.43 15.15 -2.14
N ASP A 120 2.00 14.46 -1.08
CA ASP A 120 2.67 14.51 0.22
C ASP A 120 4.13 14.04 0.15
N ARG A 121 4.41 13.06 -0.72
CA ARG A 121 5.75 12.50 -0.93
C ARG A 121 6.54 13.18 -2.05
N ASP A 122 5.96 14.22 -2.67
CA ASP A 122 6.56 14.97 -3.78
C ASP A 122 7.03 14.04 -4.92
N CYS A 123 6.20 13.04 -5.27
CA CYS A 123 6.57 12.05 -6.28
C CYS A 123 6.61 12.61 -7.70
N LEU A 124 6.09 13.83 -7.92
CA LEU A 124 6.18 14.51 -9.21
C LEU A 124 7.63 14.68 -9.67
N LYS A 125 8.58 14.86 -8.74
CA LYS A 125 10.02 14.97 -9.02
C LYS A 125 10.64 13.74 -9.68
N LEU A 126 9.94 12.59 -9.61
CA LEU A 126 10.40 11.32 -10.17
C LEU A 126 9.94 11.11 -11.62
N ILE A 127 9.07 12.00 -12.13
CA ILE A 127 8.59 11.97 -13.51
C ILE A 127 9.45 12.95 -14.34
N PRO A 128 10.06 12.50 -15.46
CA PRO A 128 10.95 13.31 -16.29
C PRO A 128 10.23 14.40 -17.09
#